data_AF-A0A7C7GL32-F1
#
_entry.id   AF-A0A7C7GL32-F1
#
_cell.length_a   1.000
_cell.length_b   1.000
_cell.length_c   1.000
_cell.angle_alpha   90.00
_cell.angle_beta   90.00
_cell.angle_gamma   90.00
#
_symmetry.space_group_name_H-M   'P 1'
#
loop_
_entity.id
_entity.type
_entity.pdbx_description
1 polymer ?
#
loop_
_entity_poly.entity_id
_entity_poly.type
_entity_poly.pdbx_seq_one_letter_code
_entity_poly.pdbx_strand_id
1 'polypeptide(L)'
;MVKYPASLFGHNAININGNIYNFSHLLNENEIMTPEEYFYRPALGEFAPSPVNGKFEILADGTAYYDKFGRNFMRTVHVLRIRGMDTKRLSNILDEELEIIHNTPINPKKPEKYADFSIFSRSCSTIIRDGFRKFGLKNITGILPRDLFVSTIFNVYKQRRDMGINLELYSMPQLKVPEAPYSVMTPLLNIKHRKQHKALIAAGLI
;
A
#
# COMPACT_ATOMS: atom_id res chain seq x y z
N MET A 1 -7.31 16.29 7.24
CA MET A 1 -6.83 17.04 6.05
C MET A 1 -5.96 16.10 5.23
N VAL A 2 -6.29 15.87 3.97
CA VAL A 2 -5.40 15.16 3.04
C VAL A 2 -4.21 16.08 2.81
N LYS A 3 -3.15 15.94 3.62
CA LYS A 3 -1.95 16.80 3.51
C LYS A 3 -1.29 16.69 2.13
N TYR A 4 -1.49 15.56 1.44
CA TYR A 4 -0.84 15.24 0.16
C TYR A 4 -1.83 14.64 -0.84
N PRO A 5 -1.96 15.17 -2.08
CA PRO A 5 -2.88 14.64 -3.09
C PRO A 5 -2.72 13.14 -3.35
N ALA A 6 -1.48 12.63 -3.31
CA ALA A 6 -1.21 11.20 -3.45
C ALA A 6 -1.85 10.34 -2.35
N SER A 7 -2.07 10.90 -1.15
CA SER A 7 -2.73 10.21 -0.04
C SER A 7 -4.27 10.13 -0.18
N LEU A 8 -4.87 10.82 -1.16
CA LEU A 8 -6.32 10.80 -1.39
C LEU A 8 -6.84 9.39 -1.75
N PHE A 9 -6.01 8.60 -2.44
CA PHE A 9 -6.41 7.28 -2.95
C PHE A 9 -6.07 6.13 -2.01
N GLY A 10 -5.25 6.39 -0.99
CA GLY A 10 -4.80 5.41 0.00
C GLY A 10 -3.49 4.76 -0.40
N HIS A 11 -3.18 3.62 0.21
CA HIS A 11 -1.95 2.87 -0.05
C HIS A 11 -2.14 1.39 0.29
N ASN A 12 -1.47 0.50 -0.44
CA ASN A 12 -1.45 -0.94 -0.17
C ASN A 12 -0.01 -1.41 0.04
N ALA A 13 0.18 -2.33 0.98
CA ALA A 13 1.40 -3.09 1.19
C ALA A 13 1.04 -4.55 1.45
N ILE A 14 1.97 -5.48 1.23
CA ILE A 14 1.78 -6.90 1.51
C ILE A 14 2.71 -7.30 2.65
N ASN A 15 2.18 -7.94 3.70
CA ASN A 15 2.98 -8.60 4.72
C ASN A 15 3.06 -10.10 4.42
N ILE A 16 4.28 -10.62 4.24
CA ILE A 16 4.55 -12.05 4.11
C ILE A 16 5.43 -12.46 5.29
N ASN A 17 4.86 -13.17 6.26
CA ASN A 17 5.56 -13.72 7.42
C ASN A 17 6.46 -12.70 8.17
N GLY A 18 6.02 -11.45 8.27
CA GLY A 18 6.77 -10.36 8.93
C GLY A 18 7.46 -9.41 7.94
N ASN A 19 7.67 -9.81 6.69
CA ASN A 19 8.28 -8.97 5.66
C ASN A 19 7.20 -8.16 4.95
N ILE A 20 7.18 -6.84 5.19
CA ILE A 20 6.24 -5.92 4.56
C ILE A 20 6.86 -5.35 3.30
N TYR A 21 6.35 -5.80 2.16
CA TYR A 21 6.64 -5.27 0.84
C TYR A 21 5.91 -3.96 0.62
N ASN A 22 6.68 -2.88 0.54
CA ASN A 22 6.19 -1.54 0.23
C ASN A 22 6.63 -1.13 -1.18
N PHE A 23 5.73 -0.51 -1.92
CA PHE A 23 6.01 0.01 -3.26
C PHE A 23 5.52 1.45 -3.35
N SER A 24 6.30 2.37 -3.90
CA SER A 24 5.95 3.80 -3.93
C SER A 24 6.47 4.48 -5.19
N HIS A 25 5.95 5.68 -5.43
CA HIS A 25 6.51 6.61 -6.39
C HIS A 25 7.88 7.18 -5.97
N LEU A 26 8.27 7.06 -4.70
CA LEU A 26 9.59 7.44 -4.17
C LEU A 26 10.49 6.21 -4.09
N LEU A 27 11.71 6.28 -4.64
CA LEU A 27 12.63 5.13 -4.71
C LEU A 27 12.96 4.57 -3.33
N ASN A 28 13.26 5.43 -2.35
CA ASN A 28 13.63 5.04 -0.99
C ASN A 28 12.49 4.39 -0.19
N GLU A 29 11.26 4.43 -0.68
CA GLU A 29 10.11 3.75 -0.08
C GLU A 29 9.80 2.40 -0.76
N ASN A 30 10.54 1.99 -1.80
CA ASN A 30 10.38 0.67 -2.42
C ASN A 30 11.28 -0.35 -1.72
N GLU A 31 10.83 -0.85 -0.57
CA GLU A 31 11.65 -1.64 0.34
C GLU A 31 10.84 -2.74 1.03
N ILE A 32 11.57 -3.66 1.67
CA ILE A 32 11.00 -4.67 2.57
C ILE A 32 11.28 -4.20 4.00
N MET A 33 10.21 -4.01 4.77
CA MET A 33 10.29 -3.53 6.16
C MET A 33 9.77 -4.57 7.14
N THR A 34 10.24 -4.50 8.39
CA THR A 34 9.55 -5.12 9.52
C THR A 34 8.22 -4.42 9.80
N PRO A 35 7.27 -5.06 10.52
CA PRO A 35 6.04 -4.41 10.94
C PRO A 35 6.30 -3.14 11.78
N GLU A 36 7.30 -3.19 12.65
CA GLU A 36 7.70 -2.08 13.51
C GLU A 36 8.13 -0.88 12.67
N GLU A 37 8.99 -1.10 11.68
CA GLU A 37 9.42 -0.03 10.77
C GLU A 37 8.25 0.49 9.95
N TYR A 38 7.44 -0.39 9.35
CA TYR A 38 6.36 0.05 8.47
C TYR A 38 5.31 0.90 9.19
N PHE A 39 4.88 0.47 10.39
CA PHE A 39 3.78 1.10 11.10
C PHE A 39 4.20 2.34 11.91
N TYR A 40 5.43 2.36 12.45
CA TYR A 40 5.85 3.38 13.41
C TYR A 40 6.93 4.33 12.90
N ARG A 41 7.72 3.95 11.88
CA ARG A 41 8.66 4.89 11.24
C ARG A 41 7.88 5.93 10.43
N PRO A 42 8.28 7.21 10.46
CA PRO A 42 7.76 8.23 9.56
C PRO A 42 7.81 7.79 8.10
N ALA A 43 6.68 7.91 7.41
CA ALA A 43 6.50 7.27 6.11
C ALA A 43 7.41 7.81 5.01
N LEU A 44 7.75 9.11 5.07
CA LEU A 44 8.33 9.88 3.96
C LEU A 44 9.84 10.15 4.12
N GLY A 45 10.45 9.79 5.26
CA GLY A 45 11.88 9.98 5.51
C GLY A 45 12.34 11.42 5.23
N GLU A 46 13.52 11.56 4.62
CA GLU A 46 14.16 12.84 4.23
C GLU A 46 13.44 13.54 3.07
N PHE A 47 12.50 12.84 2.41
CA PHE A 47 11.66 13.38 1.35
C PHE A 47 10.24 13.66 1.88
N ALA A 48 10.10 14.00 3.16
CA ALA A 48 8.83 14.48 3.66
C ALA A 48 8.60 15.92 3.14
N PRO A 49 7.53 16.20 2.39
CA PRO A 49 7.13 17.56 2.08
C PRO A 49 6.71 18.31 3.36
N SER A 50 7.29 19.49 3.55
CA SER A 50 7.02 20.38 4.67
C SER A 50 5.54 20.74 4.78
N PRO A 51 4.97 20.79 6.00
CA PRO A 51 3.58 21.19 6.20
C PRO A 51 3.35 22.66 5.87
N VAL A 52 4.41 23.48 5.78
CA VAL A 52 4.31 24.92 5.49
C VAL A 52 4.13 25.18 4.00
N ASN A 53 4.89 24.49 3.15
CA ASN A 53 5.00 24.80 1.73
C ASN A 53 4.67 23.62 0.79
N GLY A 54 4.50 22.40 1.33
CA GLY A 54 4.18 21.20 0.56
C GLY A 54 5.31 20.66 -0.32
N LYS A 55 6.55 21.15 -0.16
CA LYS A 55 7.75 20.74 -0.91
C LYS A 55 8.77 20.10 0.02
N PHE A 56 9.72 19.36 -0.54
CA PHE A 56 10.89 18.92 0.21
C PHE A 56 11.62 20.16 0.74
N GLU A 57 11.90 20.15 2.04
CA GLU A 57 12.47 21.28 2.77
C GLU A 57 13.73 20.83 3.48
N ILE A 58 14.78 21.62 3.33
CA ILE A 58 15.95 21.58 4.20
C ILE A 58 15.75 22.69 5.22
N LEU A 59 15.76 22.32 6.50
CA LEU A 59 15.63 23.23 7.63
C LEU A 59 16.84 24.15 7.73
N ALA A 60 16.72 25.23 8.50
CA ALA A 60 17.77 26.23 8.63
C ALA A 60 19.10 25.69 9.19
N ASP A 61 19.06 24.54 9.89
CA ASP A 61 20.21 23.83 10.44
C ASP A 61 20.85 22.83 9.44
N GLY A 62 20.36 22.77 8.20
CA GLY A 62 20.86 21.89 7.14
C GLY A 62 20.26 20.48 7.16
N THR A 63 19.36 20.16 8.10
CA THR A 63 18.69 18.85 8.14
C THR A 63 17.49 18.80 7.21
N ALA A 64 17.20 17.62 6.64
CA ALA A 64 15.96 17.43 5.89
C ALA A 64 14.75 17.43 6.83
N TYR A 65 13.63 17.98 6.38
CA TYR A 65 12.37 17.84 7.10
C TYR A 65 11.92 16.37 7.09
N TYR A 66 11.57 15.84 8.27
CA TYR A 66 10.96 14.53 8.44
C TYR A 66 9.53 14.67 8.96
N ASP A 67 8.63 13.80 8.50
CA ASP A 67 7.32 13.68 9.17
C ASP A 67 7.53 13.19 10.60
N LYS A 68 6.75 13.71 11.54
CA LYS A 68 6.86 13.38 12.97
C LYS A 68 6.27 12.00 13.27
N PHE A 69 5.30 11.54 12.48
CA PHE A 69 4.46 10.41 12.81
C PHE A 69 4.54 9.26 11.81
N GLY A 70 4.60 8.03 12.34
CA GLY A 70 4.48 6.81 11.53
C GLY A 70 3.07 6.56 11.00
N ARG A 71 2.94 5.59 10.09
CA ARG A 71 1.70 5.31 9.34
C ARG A 71 0.50 5.04 10.25
N ASN A 72 0.67 4.32 11.35
CA ASN A 72 -0.43 3.94 12.25
C ASN A 72 -0.97 5.12 13.09
N PHE A 73 -0.20 6.18 13.28
CA PHE A 73 -0.66 7.42 13.88
C PHE A 73 -1.51 8.26 12.93
N MET A 74 -1.36 8.03 11.62
CA MET A 74 -2.03 8.80 10.59
C MET A 74 -3.27 8.08 10.01
N ARG A 75 -3.37 6.75 10.17
CA ARG A 75 -4.30 5.93 9.39
C ARG A 75 -4.85 4.75 10.18
N THR A 76 -6.15 4.53 10.08
CA THR A 76 -6.75 3.20 10.29
C THR A 76 -6.28 2.29 9.17
N VAL A 77 -5.80 1.10 9.50
CA VAL A 77 -5.30 0.11 8.52
C VAL A 77 -6.32 -1.02 8.40
N HIS A 78 -6.85 -1.23 7.20
CA HIS A 78 -7.72 -2.37 6.91
C HIS A 78 -6.88 -3.54 6.44
N VAL A 79 -7.08 -4.71 7.06
CA VAL A 79 -6.24 -5.88 6.84
C VAL A 79 -7.07 -7.05 6.33
N LEU A 80 -6.62 -7.62 5.21
CA LEU A 80 -6.98 -8.97 4.77
C LEU A 80 -5.81 -9.89 5.10
N ARG A 81 -5.99 -10.77 6.08
CA ARG A 81 -5.03 -11.82 6.39
C ARG A 81 -5.43 -13.09 5.66
N ILE A 82 -4.47 -13.68 4.95
CA ILE A 82 -4.64 -14.92 4.18
C ILE A 82 -3.69 -15.96 4.76
N ARG A 83 -4.21 -17.15 5.07
CA ARG A 83 -3.41 -18.31 5.53
C ARG A 83 -3.53 -19.44 4.51
N GLY A 84 -2.48 -20.26 4.39
CA GLY A 84 -2.46 -21.41 3.46
C GLY A 84 -1.92 -21.11 2.06
N MET A 85 -1.35 -19.92 1.83
CA MET A 85 -0.66 -19.59 0.58
C MET A 85 0.81 -20.03 0.62
N ASP A 86 1.37 -20.39 -0.54
CA ASP A 86 2.81 -20.56 -0.72
C ASP A 86 3.51 -19.19 -0.63
N THR A 87 3.97 -18.87 0.57
CA THR A 87 4.59 -17.58 0.87
C THR A 87 5.91 -17.39 0.17
N LYS A 88 6.68 -18.47 -0.07
CA LYS A 88 7.97 -18.39 -0.76
C LYS A 88 7.79 -18.01 -2.21
N ARG A 89 6.84 -18.64 -2.91
CA ARG A 89 6.53 -18.28 -4.30
C ARG A 89 6.05 -16.82 -4.42
N LEU A 90 5.21 -16.37 -3.50
CA LEU A 90 4.73 -14.98 -3.53
C LEU A 90 5.86 -13.99 -3.21
N SER A 91 6.71 -14.28 -2.22
CA SER A 91 7.90 -13.47 -1.91
C SER A 91 8.81 -13.35 -3.14
N ASN A 92 9.19 -14.45 -3.78
CA ASN A 92 10.05 -14.40 -4.98
C ASN A 92 9.46 -13.49 -6.08
N ILE A 93 8.15 -13.56 -6.30
CA ILE A 93 7.48 -12.68 -7.27
C ILE A 93 7.65 -11.21 -6.89
N LEU A 94 7.49 -10.85 -5.61
CA LEU A 94 7.60 -9.46 -5.15
C LEU A 94 9.06 -8.98 -5.04
N ASP A 95 9.99 -9.89 -4.72
CA ASP A 95 11.43 -9.63 -4.71
C ASP A 95 11.90 -9.25 -6.12
N GLU A 96 11.48 -10.00 -7.16
CA GLU A 96 11.73 -9.67 -8.56
C GLU A 96 11.20 -8.26 -8.92
N GLU A 97 10.03 -7.88 -8.40
CA GLU A 97 9.48 -6.54 -8.65
C GLU A 97 10.31 -5.43 -8.01
N LEU A 98 10.84 -5.65 -6.81
CA LEU A 98 11.76 -4.72 -6.14
C LEU A 98 13.10 -4.63 -6.87
N GLU A 99 13.65 -5.75 -7.33
CA GLU A 99 14.87 -5.77 -8.13
C GLU A 99 14.69 -4.96 -9.42
N ILE A 100 13.56 -5.11 -10.12
CA ILE A 100 13.27 -4.31 -11.31
C ILE A 100 13.26 -2.81 -10.96
N ILE A 101 12.59 -2.41 -9.88
CA ILE A 101 12.51 -1.00 -9.46
C ILE A 101 13.89 -0.42 -9.14
N HIS A 102 14.71 -1.15 -8.39
CA HIS A 102 16.06 -0.69 -8.00
C HIS A 102 17.04 -0.64 -9.18
N ASN A 103 16.83 -1.46 -10.21
CA ASN A 103 17.64 -1.45 -11.42
C ASN A 103 17.12 -0.46 -12.48
N THR A 104 15.93 0.15 -12.30
CA THR A 104 15.43 1.17 -13.22
C THR A 104 16.36 2.39 -13.20
N PRO A 105 16.81 2.88 -14.37
CA PRO A 105 17.68 4.06 -14.45
C PRO A 105 17.08 5.29 -13.75
N ILE A 106 17.90 5.95 -12.94
CA ILE A 106 17.50 7.17 -12.22
C ILE A 106 17.21 8.29 -13.23
N ASN A 107 16.07 8.98 -13.06
CA ASN A 107 15.77 10.19 -13.81
C ASN A 107 16.53 11.39 -13.21
N PRO A 108 17.49 12.00 -13.92
CA PRO A 108 18.30 13.09 -13.36
C PRO A 108 17.49 14.33 -12.93
N LYS A 109 16.29 14.52 -13.50
CA LYS A 109 15.41 15.65 -13.16
C LYS A 109 14.61 15.43 -11.88
N LYS A 110 14.46 14.17 -11.46
CA LYS A 110 13.67 13.74 -10.28
C LYS A 110 14.31 12.47 -9.69
N PRO A 111 15.55 12.56 -9.18
CA PRO A 111 16.33 11.38 -8.78
C PRO A 111 15.70 10.61 -7.61
N GLU A 112 14.82 11.25 -6.83
CA GLU A 112 14.09 10.65 -5.72
C GLU A 112 12.91 9.78 -6.16
N LYS A 113 12.45 9.92 -7.42
CA LYS A 113 11.26 9.25 -7.92
C LYS A 113 11.58 8.02 -8.73
N TYR A 114 10.76 6.99 -8.53
CA TYR A 114 10.79 5.83 -9.37
C TYR A 114 10.34 6.21 -10.79
N ALA A 115 11.26 6.11 -11.76
CA ALA A 115 11.08 6.67 -13.10
C ALA A 115 9.91 6.05 -13.87
N ASP A 116 9.68 4.74 -13.70
CA ASP A 116 8.60 4.01 -14.40
C ASP A 116 7.27 4.04 -13.65
N PHE A 117 7.18 4.76 -12.52
CA PHE A 117 5.94 4.86 -11.76
C PHE A 117 4.80 5.49 -12.59
N SER A 118 3.66 4.82 -12.60
CA SER A 118 2.40 5.37 -13.09
C SER A 118 1.25 4.90 -12.19
N ILE A 119 0.21 5.72 -12.05
CA ILE A 119 -0.99 5.30 -11.30
C ILE A 119 -1.63 4.07 -11.97
N PHE A 120 -1.62 4.03 -13.31
CA PHE A 120 -2.23 2.97 -14.11
C PHE A 120 -1.37 1.71 -14.23
N SER A 121 -0.07 1.80 -13.95
CA SER A 121 0.91 0.71 -14.05
C SER A 121 2.14 1.00 -13.19
N ARG A 122 2.74 -0.01 -12.54
CA ARG A 122 3.93 0.17 -11.68
C ARG A 122 3.69 1.05 -10.42
N SER A 123 2.45 1.12 -9.95
CA SER A 123 2.07 1.64 -8.63
C SER A 123 1.96 0.52 -7.59
N CYS A 124 1.89 0.86 -6.30
CA CYS A 124 1.68 -0.12 -5.23
C CYS A 124 0.51 -1.07 -5.51
N SER A 125 -0.59 -0.54 -6.04
CA SER A 125 -1.77 -1.32 -6.34
C SER A 125 -1.59 -2.22 -7.56
N THR A 126 -0.95 -1.71 -8.60
CA THR A 126 -0.83 -2.46 -9.85
C THR A 126 0.27 -3.53 -9.77
N ILE A 127 1.37 -3.25 -9.07
CA ILE A 127 2.41 -4.24 -8.77
C ILE A 127 1.83 -5.39 -7.93
N ILE A 128 1.13 -5.08 -6.82
CA ILE A 128 0.48 -6.09 -5.98
C ILE A 128 -0.55 -6.90 -6.77
N ARG A 129 -1.38 -6.23 -7.58
CA ARG A 129 -2.37 -6.90 -8.44
C ARG A 129 -1.71 -7.90 -9.39
N ASP A 130 -0.67 -7.46 -10.08
CA ASP A 130 -0.01 -8.26 -11.10
C ASP A 130 0.81 -9.38 -10.47
N GLY A 131 1.42 -9.14 -9.30
CA GLY A 131 2.04 -10.17 -8.46
C GLY A 131 1.04 -11.25 -8.03
N PHE A 132 -0.15 -10.87 -7.55
CA PHE A 132 -1.22 -11.83 -7.23
C PHE A 132 -1.68 -12.64 -8.46
N ARG A 133 -1.76 -12.01 -9.63
CA ARG A 133 -2.10 -12.71 -10.88
C ARG A 133 -1.00 -13.69 -11.28
N LYS A 134 0.26 -13.30 -11.21
CA LYS A 134 1.44 -14.15 -11.47
C LYS A 134 1.53 -15.32 -10.48
N PHE A 135 1.10 -15.11 -9.25
CA PHE A 135 0.96 -16.18 -8.25
C PHE A 135 -0.13 -17.19 -8.63
N GLY A 136 -1.17 -16.76 -9.36
CA GLY A 136 -2.26 -17.61 -9.86
C GLY A 136 -3.65 -17.23 -9.36
N LEU A 137 -3.78 -16.12 -8.60
CA LEU A 137 -5.10 -15.62 -8.20
C LEU A 137 -5.85 -15.05 -9.40
N LYS A 138 -7.03 -15.59 -9.68
CA LYS A 138 -7.84 -15.17 -10.83
C LYS A 138 -8.66 -13.93 -10.51
N ASN A 139 -8.93 -13.14 -11.55
CA ASN A 139 -9.88 -12.01 -11.53
C ASN A 139 -9.56 -10.87 -10.55
N ILE A 140 -8.34 -10.82 -10.00
CA ILE A 140 -7.85 -9.69 -9.21
C ILE A 140 -7.77 -8.48 -10.13
N THR A 141 -8.48 -7.40 -9.82
CA THR A 141 -8.53 -6.17 -10.63
C THR A 141 -8.47 -4.95 -9.72
N GLY A 142 -8.10 -3.78 -10.24
CA GLY A 142 -7.99 -2.56 -9.44
C GLY A 142 -6.76 -1.78 -9.86
N ILE A 143 -6.91 -0.46 -9.85
CA ILE A 143 -5.81 0.48 -10.14
C ILE A 143 -5.56 1.32 -8.91
N LEU A 144 -6.63 1.73 -8.22
CA LEU A 144 -6.56 2.45 -6.96
C LEU A 144 -6.50 1.49 -5.77
N PRO A 145 -5.90 1.92 -4.64
CA PRO A 145 -5.69 1.07 -3.49
C PRO A 145 -6.94 0.40 -2.94
N ARG A 146 -8.01 1.18 -2.72
CA ARG A 146 -9.28 0.65 -2.18
C ARG A 146 -10.00 -0.27 -3.18
N ASP A 147 -9.96 0.06 -4.46
CA ASP A 147 -10.56 -0.79 -5.51
C ASP A 147 -9.85 -2.15 -5.55
N LEU A 148 -8.51 -2.15 -5.51
CA LEU A 148 -7.74 -3.39 -5.45
C LEU A 148 -8.07 -4.19 -4.19
N PHE A 149 -8.07 -3.56 -3.02
CA PHE A 149 -8.33 -4.22 -1.74
C PHE A 149 -9.67 -4.97 -1.78
N VAL A 150 -10.75 -4.29 -2.21
CA VAL A 150 -12.07 -4.90 -2.38
C VAL A 150 -12.06 -6.04 -3.39
N SER A 151 -11.37 -5.87 -4.53
CA SER A 151 -11.26 -6.92 -5.54
C SER A 151 -10.55 -8.16 -5.02
N THR A 152 -9.49 -7.97 -4.25
CA THR A 152 -8.72 -9.05 -3.64
C THR A 152 -9.60 -9.81 -2.66
N ILE A 153 -10.26 -9.14 -1.71
CA ILE A 153 -11.15 -9.80 -0.75
C ILE A 153 -12.19 -10.65 -1.48
N PHE A 154 -12.91 -10.04 -2.45
CA PHE A 154 -13.98 -10.71 -3.17
C PHE A 154 -13.50 -11.95 -3.93
N ASN A 155 -12.42 -11.83 -4.70
CA ASN A 155 -11.98 -12.92 -5.55
C ASN A 155 -11.21 -14.00 -4.79
N VAL A 156 -10.44 -13.64 -3.78
CA VAL A 156 -9.78 -14.62 -2.89
C VAL A 156 -10.84 -15.38 -2.11
N TYR A 157 -11.87 -14.71 -1.58
CA TYR A 157 -12.98 -15.38 -0.89
C TYR A 157 -13.67 -16.41 -1.79
N LYS A 158 -13.93 -16.07 -3.06
CA LYS A 158 -14.53 -17.01 -4.02
C LYS A 158 -13.66 -18.23 -4.32
N GLN A 159 -12.34 -18.05 -4.36
CA GLN A 159 -11.38 -19.11 -4.71
C GLN A 159 -10.89 -19.90 -3.48
N ARG A 160 -11.32 -19.51 -2.27
CA ARG A 160 -10.66 -19.95 -1.04
C ARG A 160 -10.68 -21.46 -0.81
N ARG A 161 -11.79 -22.12 -1.18
CA ARG A 161 -11.98 -23.57 -0.99
C ARG A 161 -11.06 -24.35 -1.91
N ASP A 162 -11.06 -24.00 -3.18
CA ASP A 162 -10.24 -24.67 -4.22
C ASP A 162 -8.74 -24.49 -3.95
N MET A 163 -8.36 -23.38 -3.32
CA MET A 163 -6.96 -23.09 -2.99
C MET A 163 -6.56 -23.54 -1.58
N GLY A 164 -7.48 -24.08 -0.77
CA GLY A 164 -7.19 -24.45 0.62
C GLY A 164 -6.76 -23.28 1.51
N ILE A 165 -7.23 -22.06 1.24
CA ILE A 165 -6.84 -20.85 1.98
C ILE A 165 -7.94 -20.38 2.94
N ASN A 166 -7.51 -19.79 4.06
CA ASN A 166 -8.37 -19.19 5.06
C ASN A 166 -8.20 -17.69 5.10
N LEU A 167 -9.31 -16.97 5.32
CA LEU A 167 -9.34 -15.51 5.32
C LEU A 167 -9.80 -14.96 6.66
N GLU A 168 -9.17 -13.88 7.08
CA GLU A 168 -9.54 -13.10 8.25
C GLU A 168 -9.48 -11.61 7.87
N LEU A 169 -10.52 -10.87 8.22
CA LEU A 169 -10.64 -9.44 7.95
C LEU A 169 -10.71 -8.71 9.28
N TYR A 170 -9.86 -7.71 9.45
CA TYR A 170 -9.86 -6.87 10.65
C TYR A 170 -9.35 -5.47 10.33
N SER A 171 -9.50 -4.55 11.28
CA SER A 171 -8.95 -3.20 11.17
C SER A 171 -8.05 -2.92 12.36
N MET A 172 -6.88 -2.33 12.10
CA MET A 172 -6.01 -1.77 13.14
C MET A 172 -6.41 -0.30 13.33
N PRO A 173 -6.80 0.11 14.55
CA PRO A 173 -7.24 1.47 14.79
C PRO A 173 -6.06 2.45 14.69
N GLN A 174 -6.33 3.64 14.18
CA GLN A 174 -5.38 4.75 14.21
C GLN A 174 -4.99 5.09 15.65
N LEU A 175 -3.70 5.29 15.91
CA LEU A 175 -3.21 5.88 17.15
C LEU A 175 -3.49 7.40 17.13
N LYS A 176 -4.36 7.85 18.04
CA LYS A 176 -4.85 9.22 18.08
C LYS A 176 -3.86 10.13 18.80
N VAL A 177 -3.52 11.25 18.16
CA VAL A 177 -2.73 12.35 18.76
C VAL A 177 -3.36 13.68 18.39
N PRO A 178 -3.28 14.73 19.23
CA PRO A 178 -3.87 16.04 18.95
C PRO A 178 -3.45 16.66 17.60
N GLU A 179 -2.23 16.38 17.14
CA GLU A 179 -1.65 17.00 15.95
C GLU A 179 -2.01 16.30 14.62
N ALA A 180 -2.64 15.11 14.68
CA ALA A 180 -3.00 14.32 13.51
C ALA A 180 -4.53 14.21 13.38
N PRO A 181 -5.12 14.61 12.22
CA PRO A 181 -6.54 14.45 12.02
C PRO A 181 -6.91 12.96 11.96
N TYR A 182 -8.18 12.69 12.27
CA TYR A 182 -8.75 11.36 12.08
C TYR A 182 -8.65 10.92 10.62
N SER A 183 -8.26 9.67 10.44
CA SER A 183 -8.20 9.02 9.15
C SER A 183 -9.58 8.86 8.56
N VAL A 184 -9.67 9.04 7.24
CA VAL A 184 -10.92 8.94 6.48
C VAL A 184 -10.75 7.85 5.44
N MET A 185 -11.76 6.99 5.32
CA MET A 185 -11.81 5.96 4.31
C MET A 185 -11.76 6.59 2.90
N THR A 186 -10.82 6.16 2.08
CA THR A 186 -10.66 6.67 0.71
C THR A 186 -11.83 6.26 -0.16
N PRO A 187 -12.20 6.99 -1.23
CA PRO A 187 -13.38 6.64 -2.01
C PRO A 187 -13.17 5.35 -2.82
N LEU A 188 -14.23 4.54 -2.94
CA LEU A 188 -14.28 3.41 -3.87
C LEU A 188 -14.85 3.92 -5.20
N LEU A 189 -14.01 4.10 -6.22
CA LEU A 189 -14.38 4.84 -7.43
C LEU A 189 -14.92 3.93 -8.53
N ASN A 190 -14.46 2.68 -8.61
CA ASN A 190 -14.84 1.79 -9.68
C ASN A 190 -16.20 1.10 -9.42
N ILE A 191 -17.12 1.15 -10.40
CA ILE A 191 -18.47 0.58 -10.29
C ILE A 191 -18.46 -0.94 -10.07
N LYS A 192 -17.56 -1.68 -10.75
CA LYS A 192 -17.42 -3.12 -10.56
C LYS A 192 -17.04 -3.42 -9.11
N HIS A 193 -16.06 -2.70 -8.58
CA HIS A 193 -15.60 -2.88 -7.19
C HIS A 193 -16.66 -2.45 -6.18
N ARG A 194 -17.47 -1.42 -6.46
CA ARG A 194 -18.66 -1.09 -5.64
C ARG A 194 -19.66 -2.24 -5.58
N LYS A 195 -19.92 -2.93 -6.69
CA LYS A 195 -20.79 -4.12 -6.70
C LYS A 195 -20.17 -5.26 -5.89
N GLN A 196 -18.87 -5.50 -6.02
CA GLN A 196 -18.15 -6.48 -5.20
C GLN A 196 -18.23 -6.15 -3.71
N HIS A 197 -18.04 -4.89 -3.32
CA HIS A 197 -18.16 -4.43 -1.94
C HIS A 197 -19.56 -4.68 -1.38
N LYS A 198 -20.62 -4.35 -2.13
CA LYS A 198 -22.00 -4.67 -1.73
C LYS A 198 -22.23 -6.17 -1.52
N ALA A 199 -21.66 -7.01 -2.39
CA ALA A 199 -21.76 -8.46 -2.26
C ALA A 199 -21.02 -8.99 -1.03
N LEU A 200 -19.87 -8.40 -0.68
CA LEU A 200 -19.13 -8.74 0.54
C LEU A 200 -19.92 -8.38 1.81
N ILE A 201 -20.56 -7.20 1.84
CA ILE A 201 -21.46 -6.80 2.94
C ILE A 201 -22.63 -7.78 3.07
N ALA A 202 -23.29 -8.10 1.95
CA ALA A 202 -24.42 -9.04 1.96
C ALA A 202 -24.03 -10.45 2.44
N ALA A 203 -22.76 -10.83 2.28
CA ALA A 203 -22.20 -12.08 2.76
C ALA A 203 -21.70 -12.02 4.22
N GLY A 204 -21.82 -10.86 4.89
CA GLY A 204 -21.35 -10.66 6.27
C GLY A 204 -19.83 -10.71 6.44
N LEU A 205 -19.08 -10.41 5.39
CA LEU A 205 -17.61 -10.49 5.39
C LEU A 205 -16.92 -9.17 5.76
N ILE A 206 -17.58 -8.04 5.46
CA ILE A 206 -17.12 -6.68 5.78
C ILE A 206 -18.29 -5.82 6.24
#